data_AF-A0A6N7Q137-F1
#
_entry.id   AF-A0A6N7Q137-F1
#
_cell.length_a   1.000
_cell.length_b   1.000
_cell.length_c   1.000
_cell.angle_alpha   90.00
_cell.angle_beta   90.00
_cell.angle_gamma   90.00
#
_symmetry.space_group_name_H-M   'P 1'
#
loop_
_entity.id
_entity.type
_entity.pdbx_description
1 polymer ?
#
loop_
_entity_poly.entity_id
_entity_poly.type
_entity_poly.pdbx_seq_one_letter_code
_entity_poly.pdbx_strand_id
1 'polypeptide(L)'
;MEKATASFRIGADENGLGPRLGPMLVTAVMARVTEEGAAIVGRKPRGGLAERLGDSKAMVAYGDVGLAEAWARALVERGGGRAAAATNPDELAHAITSEDRAELRAMCPPHVEAQCWGATGEAFTAPAELVGMIHKDLDRLEKKGVTIVSVRSEVLCAKRLNDGLAAGKNRFVMDLHAMERLILLMRKDAGEDVRAVCGKVGGFGKYGGAFGPLGGRMHVVLEESRARSAYHFPGVGEIAFVRDGDATDLLVALSSMVGKWMREILMGRIVRHYQAIVPDLRGASGYHDPVTAAFVEATRVTRKKQRVPEECFERRGAEG
;
A
#
# COMPACT_ATOMS: atom_id res chain seq x y z
N MET A 1 -20.43 -14.52 32.39
CA MET A 1 -19.10 -14.59 31.76
C MET A 1 -19.21 -13.80 30.47
N GLU A 2 -18.95 -12.50 30.56
CA GLU A 2 -19.04 -11.57 29.43
C GLU A 2 -17.95 -11.99 28.44
N LYS A 3 -18.33 -12.41 27.22
CA LYS A 3 -17.35 -12.73 26.17
C LYS A 3 -16.53 -11.45 25.97
N ALA A 4 -15.22 -11.50 26.23
CA ALA A 4 -14.31 -10.42 25.85
C ALA A 4 -14.58 -10.10 24.37
N THR A 5 -15.17 -8.94 24.10
CA THR A 5 -15.57 -8.54 22.75
C THR A 5 -14.29 -8.21 21.99
N ALA A 6 -13.88 -9.11 21.10
CA ALA A 6 -12.79 -8.83 20.18
C ALA A 6 -13.13 -7.58 19.36
N SER A 7 -12.14 -6.70 19.14
CA SER A 7 -12.31 -5.49 18.33
C SER A 7 -11.43 -5.55 17.10
N PHE A 8 -11.76 -4.76 16.07
CA PHE A 8 -10.97 -4.70 14.83
C PHE A 8 -10.14 -3.41 14.78
N ARG A 9 -8.84 -3.60 14.52
CA ARG A 9 -7.85 -2.53 14.35
C ARG A 9 -7.35 -2.53 12.92
N ILE A 10 -7.27 -1.36 12.31
CA ILE A 10 -6.72 -1.19 10.95
C ILE A 10 -5.51 -0.27 11.05
N GLY A 11 -4.41 -0.66 10.42
CA GLY A 11 -3.33 0.25 10.06
C GLY A 11 -3.37 0.51 8.56
N ALA A 12 -3.11 1.72 8.10
CA ALA A 12 -2.96 2.03 6.68
C ALA A 12 -1.81 2.99 6.42
N ASP A 13 -1.10 2.79 5.32
CA ASP A 13 0.01 3.65 4.91
C ASP A 13 0.09 3.78 3.39
N GLU A 14 0.69 4.89 2.95
CA GLU A 14 0.95 5.21 1.55
C GLU A 14 2.38 4.83 1.17
N ASN A 15 2.56 4.45 -0.10
CA ASN A 15 3.87 4.31 -0.70
C ASN A 15 3.87 4.84 -2.14
N GLY A 16 4.83 5.69 -2.47
CA GLY A 16 4.96 6.23 -3.82
C GLY A 16 4.07 7.45 -4.07
N LEU A 17 3.95 8.36 -3.11
CA LEU A 17 3.27 9.65 -3.27
C LEU A 17 4.00 10.60 -4.24
N GLY A 18 5.32 10.72 -4.11
CA GLY A 18 6.18 11.65 -4.87
C GLY A 18 6.83 11.20 -6.20
N PRO A 19 6.88 9.90 -6.59
CA PRO A 19 7.46 9.46 -7.86
C PRO A 19 6.87 10.09 -9.14
N ARG A 20 7.71 10.16 -10.18
CA ARG A 20 7.36 10.51 -11.58
C ARG A 20 6.76 9.32 -12.33
N LEU A 21 7.30 8.12 -12.12
CA LEU A 21 6.86 6.87 -12.75
C LEU A 21 6.30 5.91 -11.70
N GLY A 22 5.54 4.93 -12.21
CA GLY A 22 4.99 3.86 -11.40
C GLY A 22 3.73 4.27 -10.61
N PRO A 23 3.12 3.30 -9.94
CA PRO A 23 1.91 3.53 -9.16
C PRO A 23 2.20 4.20 -7.82
N MET A 24 1.17 4.86 -7.29
CA MET A 24 1.03 5.12 -5.85
C MET A 24 0.21 3.97 -5.24
N LEU A 25 0.68 3.44 -4.12
CA LEU A 25 0.04 2.35 -3.40
C LEU A 25 -0.46 2.88 -2.07
N VAL A 26 -1.69 2.52 -1.72
CA VAL A 26 -2.16 2.64 -0.33
C VAL A 26 -2.45 1.24 0.13
N THR A 27 -1.85 0.84 1.25
CA THR A 27 -2.02 -0.50 1.80
C THR A 27 -2.63 -0.39 3.19
N ALA A 28 -3.52 -1.31 3.52
CA ALA A 28 -4.08 -1.45 4.85
C ALA A 28 -3.95 -2.89 5.34
N VAL A 29 -3.73 -3.04 6.64
CA VAL A 29 -3.70 -4.31 7.36
C VAL A 29 -4.71 -4.25 8.50
N MET A 30 -5.58 -5.25 8.59
CA MET A 30 -6.55 -5.39 9.67
C MET A 30 -6.17 -6.53 10.60
N ALA A 31 -6.28 -6.27 11.90
CA ALA A 31 -6.16 -7.27 12.95
C ALA A 31 -7.44 -7.36 13.77
N ARG A 32 -7.79 -8.58 14.15
CA ARG A 32 -8.70 -8.83 15.26
C ARG A 32 -7.88 -8.83 16.54
N VAL A 33 -8.30 -8.05 17.54
CA VAL A 33 -7.57 -7.91 18.79
C VAL A 33 -8.43 -8.21 20.00
N THR A 34 -7.83 -8.85 21.01
CA THR A 34 -8.37 -8.88 22.37
C THR A 34 -8.12 -7.53 23.06
N GLU A 35 -8.63 -7.36 24.28
CA GLU A 35 -8.37 -6.16 25.08
C GLU A 35 -6.86 -5.96 25.33
N GLU A 36 -6.13 -7.03 25.65
CA GLU A 36 -4.68 -7.01 25.83
C GLU A 36 -3.94 -6.70 24.51
N GLY A 37 -4.42 -7.27 23.41
CA GLY A 37 -3.85 -7.07 22.08
C GLY A 37 -4.00 -5.63 21.57
N ALA A 38 -5.06 -4.94 21.97
CA ALA A 38 -5.30 -3.54 21.57
C ALA A 38 -4.17 -2.60 22.01
N ALA A 39 -3.60 -2.83 23.20
CA ALA A 39 -2.48 -2.05 23.72
C ALA A 39 -1.16 -2.33 22.96
N ILE A 40 -1.04 -3.47 22.30
CA ILE A 40 0.17 -3.86 21.55
C ILE A 40 0.16 -3.22 20.16
N VAL A 41 -0.98 -3.24 19.48
CA VAL A 41 -1.12 -2.68 18.13
C VAL A 41 -0.79 -1.19 18.11
N GLY A 42 -1.32 -0.44 19.09
CA GLY A 42 -1.11 1.01 19.18
C GLY A 42 0.28 1.44 19.69
N ARG A 43 1.27 0.54 19.69
CA ARG A 43 2.63 0.83 20.13
C ARG A 43 3.65 0.49 19.07
N LYS A 44 4.77 1.21 19.10
CA LYS A 44 5.95 0.92 18.29
C LYS A 44 6.39 -0.54 18.50
N PRO A 45 6.68 -1.29 17.41
CA PRO A 45 7.31 -2.61 17.51
C PRO A 45 8.59 -2.60 18.36
N ARG A 46 8.91 -3.69 19.06
CA ARG A 46 10.10 -3.81 19.92
C ARG A 46 10.87 -5.10 19.67
N GLY A 47 12.16 -5.09 20.02
CA GLY A 47 13.07 -6.24 19.88
C GLY A 47 13.21 -6.70 18.42
N GLY A 48 13.37 -8.00 18.19
CA GLY A 48 13.56 -8.53 16.83
C GLY A 48 12.41 -8.24 15.86
N LEU A 49 11.18 -8.03 16.35
CA LEU A 49 10.06 -7.61 15.50
C LEU A 49 10.26 -6.17 14.98
N ALA A 50 10.88 -5.30 15.78
CA ALA A 50 11.22 -3.95 15.36
C ALA A 50 12.31 -3.94 14.29
N GLU A 51 13.31 -4.81 14.38
CA GLU A 51 14.34 -4.96 13.34
C GLU A 51 13.70 -5.40 12.02
N ARG A 52 12.80 -6.39 12.09
CA ARG A 52 12.09 -6.93 10.92
C ARG A 52 10.95 -6.06 10.36
N LEU A 53 10.67 -4.91 10.96
CA LEU A 53 9.70 -3.90 10.47
C LEU A 53 10.34 -2.53 10.22
N GLY A 54 11.40 -2.20 10.96
CA GLY A 54 11.99 -0.86 11.07
C GLY A 54 13.22 -0.62 10.22
N ASP A 55 13.93 -1.65 9.76
CA ASP A 55 15.12 -1.48 8.87
C ASP A 55 14.75 -1.14 7.41
N SER A 56 13.48 -0.80 7.18
CA SER A 56 12.88 -0.62 5.86
C SER A 56 13.12 0.74 5.21
N LYS A 57 13.77 1.68 5.90
CA LYS A 57 14.22 2.95 5.29
C LYS A 57 15.64 2.82 4.71
N ALA A 58 16.48 1.94 5.25
CA ALA A 58 17.83 1.69 4.76
C ALA A 58 17.91 0.50 3.78
N MET A 59 17.16 -0.60 4.00
CA MET A 59 17.25 -1.80 3.16
C MET A 59 16.46 -1.70 1.84
N VAL A 60 15.26 -1.09 1.85
CA VAL A 60 14.42 -0.96 0.64
C VAL A 60 15.00 0.06 -0.35
N ALA A 61 15.83 0.99 0.12
CA ALA A 61 16.49 1.99 -0.73
C ALA A 61 17.48 1.39 -1.75
N TYR A 62 17.87 0.12 -1.59
CA TYR A 62 18.85 -0.58 -2.45
C TYR A 62 18.29 -1.78 -3.21
N GLY A 63 16.96 -1.94 -3.27
CA GLY A 63 16.32 -3.02 -4.03
C GLY A 63 16.31 -4.39 -3.32
N ASP A 64 16.76 -4.47 -2.07
CA ASP A 64 16.52 -5.65 -1.23
C ASP A 64 15.11 -5.57 -0.63
N VAL A 65 14.17 -6.17 -1.35
CA VAL A 65 12.77 -6.28 -0.95
C VAL A 65 12.46 -7.61 -0.27
N GLY A 66 13.45 -8.46 0.00
CA GLY A 66 13.24 -9.82 0.51
C GLY A 66 12.47 -9.85 1.83
N LEU A 67 12.78 -8.93 2.74
CA LEU A 67 12.03 -8.81 4.01
C LEU A 67 10.57 -8.37 3.79
N ALA A 68 10.34 -7.42 2.88
CA ALA A 68 9.02 -6.91 2.56
C ALA A 68 8.16 -7.97 1.85
N GLU A 69 8.78 -8.72 0.93
CA GLU A 69 8.19 -9.88 0.27
C GLU A 69 7.83 -10.98 1.28
N ALA A 70 8.72 -11.29 2.23
CA ALA A 70 8.47 -12.30 3.25
C ALA A 70 7.24 -11.98 4.11
N TRP A 71 7.07 -10.70 4.49
CA TRP A 71 5.87 -10.23 5.16
C TRP A 71 4.62 -10.41 4.30
N ALA A 72 4.65 -9.95 3.04
CA ALA A 72 3.54 -10.09 2.12
C ALA A 72 3.12 -11.57 1.95
N ARG A 73 4.09 -12.47 1.74
CA ARG A 73 3.87 -13.92 1.63
C ARG A 73 3.23 -14.50 2.88
N ALA A 74 3.86 -14.30 4.04
CA ALA A 74 3.38 -14.88 5.29
C ALA A 74 1.96 -14.39 5.65
N LEU A 75 1.63 -13.13 5.35
CA LEU A 75 0.28 -12.60 5.56
C LEU A 75 -0.75 -13.25 4.64
N VAL A 76 -0.43 -13.46 3.37
CA VAL A 76 -1.32 -14.13 2.40
C VAL A 76 -1.47 -15.62 2.70
N GLU A 77 -0.37 -16.32 3.04
CA GLU A 77 -0.37 -17.74 3.46
C GLU A 77 -1.22 -17.98 4.72
N ARG A 78 -1.38 -16.96 5.58
CA ARG A 78 -2.31 -16.98 6.72
C ARG A 78 -3.76 -16.59 6.38
N GLY A 79 -4.08 -16.45 5.10
CA GLY A 79 -5.43 -16.08 4.66
C GLY A 79 -5.74 -14.59 4.78
N GLY A 80 -4.73 -13.73 4.97
CA GLY A 80 -4.92 -12.28 4.98
C GLY A 80 -5.23 -11.70 3.60
N GLY A 81 -4.88 -12.38 2.51
CA GLY A 81 -5.16 -11.96 1.14
C GLY A 81 -6.61 -12.22 0.70
N ARG A 82 -6.93 -11.92 -0.56
CA ARG A 82 -8.15 -12.36 -1.25
C ARG A 82 -8.07 -13.83 -1.69
N ALA A 83 -6.84 -14.32 -1.90
CA ALA A 83 -6.53 -15.72 -2.15
C ALA A 83 -5.70 -16.27 -0.98
N ALA A 84 -5.85 -17.55 -0.68
CA ALA A 84 -5.18 -18.21 0.45
C ALA A 84 -3.74 -18.65 0.14
N ALA A 85 -3.31 -18.56 -1.12
CA ALA A 85 -1.96 -18.93 -1.55
C ALA A 85 -1.55 -18.14 -2.79
N ALA A 86 -0.25 -17.92 -2.92
CA ALA A 86 0.39 -17.36 -4.10
C ALA A 86 1.71 -18.10 -4.36
N THR A 87 1.90 -18.60 -5.58
CA THR A 87 3.07 -19.39 -5.97
C THR A 87 4.15 -18.54 -6.65
N ASN A 88 3.81 -17.30 -7.01
CA ASN A 88 4.70 -16.35 -7.65
C ASN A 88 4.36 -14.90 -7.24
N PRO A 89 5.24 -13.92 -7.52
CA PRO A 89 5.01 -12.52 -7.16
C PRO A 89 3.74 -11.91 -7.78
N ASP A 90 3.31 -12.33 -8.97
CA ASP A 90 2.09 -11.81 -9.60
C ASP A 90 0.83 -12.26 -8.88
N GLU A 91 0.74 -13.55 -8.55
CA GLU A 91 -0.34 -14.08 -7.72
C GLU A 91 -0.36 -13.41 -6.35
N LEU A 92 0.80 -13.16 -5.75
CA LEU A 92 0.89 -12.52 -4.45
C LEU A 92 0.40 -11.06 -4.50
N ALA A 93 0.82 -10.31 -5.53
CA ALA A 93 0.40 -8.94 -5.73
C ALA A 93 -1.12 -8.87 -5.90
N HIS A 94 -1.70 -9.76 -6.72
CA HIS A 94 -3.15 -9.83 -6.94
C HIS A 94 -3.94 -10.37 -5.74
N ALA A 95 -3.33 -11.21 -4.90
CA ALA A 95 -3.93 -11.62 -3.63
C ALA A 95 -4.06 -10.44 -2.65
N ILE A 96 -3.18 -9.44 -2.76
CA ILE A 96 -3.16 -8.25 -1.90
C ILE A 96 -4.01 -7.12 -2.47
N THR A 97 -4.19 -6.98 -3.78
CA THR A 97 -5.02 -5.88 -4.31
C THR A 97 -6.48 -5.96 -3.85
N SER A 98 -7.09 -4.81 -3.56
CA SER A 98 -8.52 -4.71 -3.23
C SER A 98 -9.41 -5.13 -4.41
N GLU A 99 -9.01 -4.71 -5.61
CA GLU A 99 -9.67 -4.96 -6.88
C GLU A 99 -9.19 -6.26 -7.53
N ASP A 100 -10.03 -6.88 -8.36
CA ASP A 100 -9.66 -8.02 -9.18
C ASP A 100 -8.85 -7.65 -10.43
N ARG A 101 -8.42 -8.69 -11.14
CA ARG A 101 -7.57 -8.55 -12.33
C ARG A 101 -8.24 -7.72 -13.43
N ALA A 102 -9.55 -7.85 -13.62
CA ALA A 102 -10.29 -7.13 -14.64
C ALA A 102 -10.50 -5.66 -14.25
N GLU A 103 -10.88 -5.40 -12.99
CA GLU A 103 -11.07 -4.05 -12.45
C GLU A 103 -9.77 -3.21 -12.50
N LEU A 104 -8.63 -3.80 -12.12
CA LEU A 104 -7.32 -3.15 -12.19
C LEU A 104 -6.93 -2.76 -13.62
N ARG A 105 -7.40 -3.54 -14.61
CA ARG A 105 -7.06 -3.40 -16.03
C ARG A 105 -8.16 -2.72 -16.85
N ALA A 106 -9.30 -2.38 -16.26
CA ALA A 106 -10.47 -1.88 -16.98
C ALA A 106 -10.18 -0.61 -17.81
N MET A 107 -9.20 0.19 -17.39
CA MET A 107 -8.77 1.40 -18.09
C MET A 107 -7.46 1.24 -18.89
N CYS A 108 -6.87 0.04 -18.91
CA CYS A 108 -5.64 -0.23 -19.64
C CYS A 108 -5.93 -0.34 -21.14
N PRO A 109 -5.21 0.41 -22.00
CA PRO A 109 -5.21 0.11 -23.42
C PRO A 109 -4.60 -1.29 -23.64
N PRO A 110 -5.29 -2.23 -24.31
CA PRO A 110 -4.84 -3.63 -24.39
C PRO A 110 -3.42 -3.80 -24.95
N HIS A 111 -3.02 -2.94 -25.90
CA HIS A 111 -1.70 -3.03 -26.53
C HIS A 111 -0.53 -2.55 -25.65
N VAL A 112 -0.81 -1.95 -24.48
CA VAL A 112 0.23 -1.45 -23.55
C VAL A 112 0.14 -2.04 -22.15
N GLU A 113 -0.85 -2.89 -21.88
CA GLU A 113 -1.10 -3.49 -20.56
C GLU A 113 0.16 -4.18 -20.00
N ALA A 114 0.89 -4.88 -20.87
CA ALA A 114 2.08 -5.62 -20.53
C ALA A 114 3.19 -4.77 -19.89
N GLN A 115 3.20 -3.44 -20.06
CA GLN A 115 4.18 -2.58 -19.41
C GLN A 115 3.99 -2.54 -17.88
N CYS A 116 2.75 -2.63 -17.40
CA CYS A 116 2.44 -2.56 -15.98
C CYS A 116 2.19 -3.94 -15.35
N TRP A 117 1.72 -4.89 -16.16
CA TRP A 117 1.23 -6.18 -15.67
C TRP A 117 2.02 -7.39 -16.21
N GLY A 118 3.05 -7.17 -17.04
CA GLY A 118 3.92 -8.24 -17.51
C GLY A 118 4.78 -8.79 -16.37
N ALA A 119 4.55 -10.05 -15.99
CA ALA A 119 5.24 -10.71 -14.88
C ALA A 119 6.38 -11.65 -15.31
N THR A 120 6.78 -11.63 -16.59
CA THR A 120 7.83 -12.50 -17.11
C THR A 120 9.15 -12.29 -16.36
N GLY A 121 9.74 -13.39 -15.88
CA GLY A 121 11.01 -13.38 -15.15
C GLY A 121 10.89 -12.98 -13.68
N GLU A 122 9.69 -12.80 -13.13
CA GLU A 122 9.50 -12.59 -11.70
C GLU A 122 9.66 -13.91 -10.92
N ALA A 123 10.41 -13.84 -9.84
CA ALA A 123 10.58 -14.93 -8.88
C ALA A 123 10.59 -14.36 -7.46
N PHE A 124 10.22 -15.18 -6.50
CA PHE A 124 10.40 -14.82 -5.09
C PHE A 124 11.88 -14.70 -4.76
N THR A 125 12.20 -13.63 -4.04
CA THR A 125 13.55 -13.29 -3.59
C THR A 125 13.78 -13.65 -2.14
N ALA A 126 12.71 -13.73 -1.33
CA ALA A 126 12.81 -14.05 0.07
C ALA A 126 13.07 -15.54 0.30
N PRO A 127 14.11 -15.91 1.06
CA PRO A 127 14.37 -17.31 1.40
C PRO A 127 13.28 -17.86 2.32
N ALA A 128 13.02 -19.16 2.25
CA ALA A 128 11.95 -19.82 2.99
C ALA A 128 12.13 -19.69 4.52
N GLU A 129 13.37 -19.64 4.99
CA GLU A 129 13.73 -19.44 6.39
C GLU A 129 13.24 -18.08 6.91
N LEU A 130 13.37 -17.04 6.09
CA LEU A 130 12.91 -15.69 6.44
C LEU A 130 11.37 -15.66 6.53
N VAL A 131 10.66 -16.27 5.58
CA VAL A 131 9.20 -16.41 5.65
C VAL A 131 8.80 -17.18 6.90
N GLY A 132 9.47 -18.29 7.22
CA GLY A 132 9.25 -19.07 8.44
C GLY A 132 9.50 -18.26 9.73
N MET A 133 10.46 -17.34 9.74
CA MET A 133 10.65 -16.40 10.85
C MET A 133 9.47 -15.43 10.99
N ILE A 134 8.91 -14.94 9.89
CA ILE A 134 7.72 -14.06 9.92
C ILE A 134 6.50 -14.82 10.46
N HIS A 135 6.30 -16.10 10.09
CA HIS A 135 5.24 -16.90 10.71
C HIS A 135 5.42 -16.99 12.23
N LYS A 136 6.64 -17.21 12.74
CA LYS A 136 6.89 -17.25 14.18
C LYS A 136 6.57 -15.91 14.87
N ASP A 137 6.79 -14.79 14.19
CA ASP A 137 6.40 -13.47 14.72
C ASP A 137 4.88 -13.29 14.75
N LEU A 138 4.19 -13.72 13.71
CA LEU A 138 2.71 -13.71 13.66
C LEU A 138 2.12 -14.60 14.77
N ASP A 139 2.70 -15.78 15.05
CA ASP A 139 2.28 -16.63 16.17
C ASP A 139 2.49 -15.95 17.53
N ARG A 140 3.59 -15.20 17.69
CA ARG A 140 3.85 -14.44 18.92
C ARG A 140 2.86 -13.29 19.10
N LEU A 141 2.43 -12.65 18.02
CA LEU A 141 1.39 -11.63 18.05
C LEU A 141 0.04 -12.24 18.43
N GLU A 142 -0.32 -13.37 17.83
CA GLU A 142 -1.58 -14.07 18.12
C GLU A 142 -1.66 -14.54 19.58
N LYS A 143 -0.57 -15.10 20.13
CA LYS A 143 -0.46 -15.44 21.57
C LYS A 143 -0.62 -14.24 22.50
N LYS A 144 -0.41 -13.02 21.99
CA LYS A 144 -0.59 -11.78 22.72
C LYS A 144 -1.92 -11.08 22.36
N GLY A 145 -2.84 -11.80 21.71
CA GLY A 145 -4.17 -11.31 21.39
C GLY A 145 -4.24 -10.45 20.13
N VAL A 146 -3.29 -10.55 19.20
CA VAL A 146 -3.29 -9.83 17.91
C VAL A 146 -3.25 -10.83 16.75
N THR A 147 -4.40 -11.04 16.11
CA THR A 147 -4.50 -11.92 14.93
C THR A 147 -4.69 -11.06 13.69
N ILE A 148 -3.72 -11.07 12.77
CA ILE A 148 -3.87 -10.39 11.48
C ILE A 148 -4.86 -11.19 10.62
N VAL A 149 -5.87 -10.50 10.08
CA VAL A 149 -7.00 -11.13 9.37
C VAL A 149 -7.17 -10.63 7.94
N SER A 150 -6.58 -9.48 7.58
CA SER A 150 -6.69 -8.96 6.22
C SER A 150 -5.51 -8.05 5.87
N VAL A 151 -5.07 -8.11 4.62
CA VAL A 151 -4.15 -7.17 3.98
C VAL A 151 -4.69 -6.80 2.60
N ARG A 152 -4.86 -5.50 2.32
CA ARG A 152 -5.41 -5.00 1.05
C ARG A 152 -4.63 -3.79 0.56
N SER A 153 -4.43 -3.68 -0.74
CA SER A 153 -3.82 -2.52 -1.37
C SER A 153 -4.68 -1.94 -2.49
N GLU A 154 -4.84 -0.63 -2.49
CA GLU A 154 -5.32 0.15 -3.62
C GLU A 154 -4.15 0.49 -4.54
N VAL A 155 -4.31 0.22 -5.85
CA VAL A 155 -3.29 0.56 -6.85
C VAL A 155 -3.76 1.77 -7.65
N LEU A 156 -3.09 2.91 -7.45
CA LEU A 156 -3.30 4.12 -8.22
C LEU A 156 -2.19 4.26 -9.26
N CYS A 157 -2.40 3.65 -10.43
CA CYS A 157 -1.48 3.77 -11.56
C CYS A 157 -1.39 5.20 -12.11
N ALA A 158 -0.40 5.47 -12.97
CA ALA A 158 -0.22 6.79 -13.59
C ALA A 158 -1.51 7.32 -14.20
N LYS A 159 -2.27 6.49 -14.92
CA LYS A 159 -3.56 6.87 -15.52
C LYS A 159 -4.57 7.30 -14.46
N ARG A 160 -4.79 6.51 -13.42
CA ARG A 160 -5.75 6.84 -12.33
C ARG A 160 -5.39 8.15 -11.63
N LEU A 161 -4.09 8.41 -11.43
CA LEU A 161 -3.61 9.64 -10.83
C LEU A 161 -3.77 10.85 -11.76
N ASN A 162 -3.50 10.67 -13.04
CA ASN A 162 -3.65 11.72 -14.05
C ASN A 162 -5.12 12.06 -14.30
N ASP A 163 -6.00 11.06 -14.35
CA ASP A 163 -7.46 11.25 -14.43
C ASP A 163 -7.99 11.97 -13.17
N GLY A 164 -7.46 11.61 -11.99
CA GLY A 164 -7.74 12.32 -10.74
C GLY A 164 -7.34 13.79 -10.79
N LEU A 165 -6.11 14.08 -11.26
CA LEU A 165 -5.62 15.44 -11.43
C LEU A 165 -6.49 16.25 -12.40
N ALA A 166 -6.87 15.65 -13.54
CA ALA A 166 -7.78 16.26 -14.51
C ALA A 166 -9.16 16.55 -13.91
N ALA A 167 -9.60 15.76 -12.93
CA ALA A 167 -10.82 15.99 -12.15
C ALA A 167 -10.62 16.94 -10.95
N GLY A 168 -9.49 17.65 -10.86
CA GLY A 168 -9.19 18.61 -9.78
C GLY A 168 -8.75 17.96 -8.46
N LYS A 169 -8.49 16.65 -8.44
CA LYS A 169 -8.01 15.92 -7.25
C LYS A 169 -6.50 15.78 -7.31
N ASN A 170 -5.81 16.50 -6.45
CA ASN A 170 -4.36 16.32 -6.32
C ASN A 170 -4.03 14.94 -5.70
N ARG A 171 -2.75 14.54 -5.74
CA ARG A 171 -2.28 13.25 -5.22
C ARG A 171 -2.62 13.00 -3.74
N PHE A 172 -2.65 14.03 -2.91
CA PHE A 172 -2.97 13.90 -1.49
C PHE A 172 -4.45 13.56 -1.29
N VAL A 173 -5.34 14.16 -2.08
CA VAL A 173 -6.76 13.80 -2.09
C VAL A 173 -6.95 12.36 -2.57
N MET A 174 -6.22 11.96 -3.62
CA MET A 174 -6.28 10.59 -4.15
C MET A 174 -5.80 9.55 -3.14
N ASP A 175 -4.73 9.86 -2.39
CA ASP A 175 -4.20 9.05 -1.30
C ASP A 175 -5.23 8.88 -0.18
N LEU A 176 -5.76 10.00 0.33
CA LEU A 176 -6.82 9.99 1.34
C LEU A 176 -8.02 9.14 0.89
N HIS A 177 -8.51 9.33 -0.35
CA HIS A 177 -9.66 8.58 -0.85
C HIS A 177 -9.37 7.08 -0.99
N ALA A 178 -8.13 6.69 -1.26
CA ALA A 178 -7.74 5.29 -1.26
C ALA A 178 -7.71 4.69 0.16
N MET A 179 -7.18 5.43 1.16
CA MET A 179 -7.28 5.02 2.57
C MET A 179 -8.73 4.83 3.00
N GLU A 180 -9.61 5.77 2.65
CA GLU A 180 -11.05 5.70 2.97
C GLU A 180 -11.72 4.45 2.37
N ARG A 181 -11.42 4.11 1.10
CA ARG A 181 -11.96 2.90 0.45
C ARG A 181 -11.52 1.63 1.16
N LEU A 182 -10.24 1.52 1.55
CA LEU A 182 -9.73 0.37 2.28
C LEU A 182 -10.36 0.23 3.66
N ILE A 183 -10.54 1.33 4.38
CA ILE A 183 -11.21 1.32 5.70
C ILE A 183 -12.66 0.86 5.55
N LEU A 184 -13.40 1.38 4.57
CA LEU A 184 -14.78 0.98 4.32
C LEU A 184 -14.89 -0.49 3.91
N LEU A 185 -13.97 -0.98 3.07
CA LEU A 185 -13.88 -2.39 2.68
C LEU A 185 -13.65 -3.28 3.90
N MET A 186 -12.63 -2.97 4.71
CA MET A 186 -12.29 -3.77 5.89
C MET A 186 -13.34 -3.70 6.99
N ARG A 187 -14.01 -2.55 7.16
CA ARG A 187 -15.17 -2.42 8.04
C ARG A 187 -16.32 -3.32 7.60
N LYS A 188 -16.57 -3.40 6.29
CA LYS A 188 -17.57 -4.33 5.74
C LYS A 188 -17.21 -5.78 6.05
N ASP A 189 -15.94 -6.15 5.88
CA ASP A 189 -15.43 -7.50 6.18
C ASP A 189 -15.52 -7.83 7.68
N ALA A 190 -15.26 -6.86 8.56
CA ALA A 190 -15.39 -7.01 10.01
C ALA A 190 -16.85 -7.17 10.46
N GLY A 191 -17.80 -6.55 9.77
CA GLY A 191 -19.22 -6.57 10.13
C GLY A 191 -19.61 -5.67 11.31
N GLU A 192 -18.65 -4.95 11.88
CA GLU A 192 -18.81 -4.06 13.03
C GLU A 192 -17.92 -2.81 12.88
N ASP A 193 -18.00 -1.89 13.84
CA ASP A 193 -17.19 -0.67 13.83
C ASP A 193 -15.71 -0.99 14.08
N VAL A 194 -14.84 -0.28 13.36
CA VAL A 194 -13.39 -0.48 13.37
C VAL A 194 -12.67 0.72 13.99
N ARG A 195 -11.44 0.51 14.45
CA ARG A 195 -10.54 1.61 14.81
C ARG A 195 -9.35 1.62 13.86
N ALA A 196 -9.32 2.60 12.96
CA ALA A 196 -8.28 2.77 11.96
C ALA A 196 -7.24 3.82 12.38
N VAL A 197 -5.97 3.50 12.17
CA VAL A 197 -4.84 4.42 12.27
C VAL A 197 -4.19 4.47 10.89
N CYS A 198 -4.03 5.67 10.35
CA CYS A 198 -3.44 5.91 9.04
C CYS A 198 -2.20 6.77 9.20
N GLY A 199 -1.20 6.55 8.34
CA GLY A 199 -0.15 7.55 8.11
C GLY A 199 -0.79 8.89 7.73
N LYS A 200 -0.30 9.99 8.32
CA LYS A 200 -0.85 11.31 8.02
C LYS A 200 -0.55 11.68 6.56
N VAL A 201 -1.60 11.97 5.80
CA VAL A 201 -1.50 12.41 4.41
C VAL A 201 -0.88 13.81 4.37
N GLY A 202 0.12 13.99 3.50
CA GLY A 202 0.77 15.28 3.29
C GLY A 202 -0.22 16.38 2.92
N GLY A 203 0.01 17.61 3.39
CA GLY A 203 -0.83 18.77 3.05
C GLY A 203 -2.13 18.91 3.85
N PHE A 204 -2.52 17.91 4.67
CA PHE A 204 -3.72 17.99 5.50
C PHE A 204 -3.42 18.12 6.99
N GLY A 205 -3.97 19.17 7.61
CA GLY A 205 -4.14 19.27 9.07
C GLY A 205 -5.55 18.89 9.53
N LYS A 206 -6.53 19.07 8.64
CA LYS A 206 -7.96 18.83 8.83
C LYS A 206 -8.49 18.09 7.60
N TYR A 207 -9.26 17.04 7.82
CA TYR A 207 -9.70 16.11 6.78
C TYR A 207 -11.18 16.25 6.44
N GLY A 208 -11.99 16.87 7.31
CA GLY A 208 -13.45 16.96 7.17
C GLY A 208 -13.93 17.42 5.79
N GLY A 209 -13.28 18.44 5.21
CA GLY A 209 -13.62 18.96 3.87
C GLY A 209 -12.95 18.24 2.70
N ALA A 210 -12.04 17.31 2.97
CA ALA A 210 -11.29 16.58 1.94
C ALA A 210 -11.77 15.13 1.75
N PHE A 211 -12.59 14.61 2.67
CA PHE A 211 -13.15 13.27 2.58
C PHE A 211 -13.92 13.07 1.27
N GLY A 212 -13.70 11.92 0.64
CA GLY A 212 -14.37 11.54 -0.61
C GLY A 212 -15.37 10.42 -0.39
N PRO A 213 -14.94 9.14 -0.36
CA PRO A 213 -15.80 8.01 -0.01
C PRO A 213 -16.57 8.16 1.32
N LEU A 214 -16.03 8.89 2.28
CA LEU A 214 -16.65 9.25 3.55
C LEU A 214 -17.33 10.63 3.53
N GLY A 215 -17.20 11.42 2.46
CA GLY A 215 -17.59 12.84 2.39
C GLY A 215 -19.09 13.13 2.56
N GLY A 216 -19.95 12.13 2.51
CA GLY A 216 -21.38 12.24 2.82
C GLY A 216 -21.79 11.72 4.20
N ARG A 217 -20.84 11.22 4.99
CA ARG A 217 -21.12 10.63 6.31
C ARG A 217 -20.98 11.67 7.41
N MET A 218 -21.92 11.66 8.33
CA MET A 218 -21.80 12.42 9.57
C MET A 218 -20.57 11.95 10.34
N HIS A 219 -19.80 12.90 10.88
CA HIS A 219 -18.68 12.60 11.75
C HIS A 219 -18.55 13.63 12.84
N VAL A 220 -17.94 13.22 13.95
CA VAL A 220 -17.51 14.09 15.04
C VAL A 220 -16.00 14.20 14.98
N VAL A 221 -15.50 15.43 15.04
CA VAL A 221 -14.06 15.69 15.20
C VAL A 221 -13.69 15.40 16.65
N LEU A 222 -12.82 14.40 16.86
CA LEU A 222 -12.31 14.05 18.19
C LEU A 222 -11.05 14.84 18.52
N GLU A 223 -10.17 15.03 17.53
CA GLU A 223 -8.91 15.77 17.66
C GLU A 223 -8.47 16.30 16.29
N GLU A 224 -7.93 17.53 16.24
CA GLU A 224 -7.18 18.02 15.07
C GLU A 224 -5.92 18.75 15.53
N SER A 225 -4.79 18.06 15.44
CA SER A 225 -3.47 18.58 15.78
C SER A 225 -2.47 18.29 14.65
N ARG A 226 -1.29 18.92 14.76
CA ARG A 226 -0.18 18.65 13.83
C ARG A 226 0.25 17.19 13.89
N ALA A 227 0.22 16.57 15.08
CA ALA A 227 0.64 15.20 15.29
C ALA A 227 -0.45 14.19 14.92
N ARG A 228 -1.73 14.51 15.17
CA ARG A 228 -2.85 13.57 15.03
C ARG A 228 -4.14 14.29 14.66
N SER A 229 -4.89 13.75 13.70
CA SER A 229 -6.27 14.17 13.41
C SER A 229 -7.19 12.97 13.52
N ALA A 230 -8.19 12.99 14.39
CA ALA A 230 -9.05 11.85 14.69
C ALA A 230 -10.53 12.20 14.57
N TYR A 231 -11.29 11.29 13.99
CA TYR A 231 -12.70 11.46 13.67
C TYR A 231 -13.47 10.20 14.07
N HIS A 232 -14.68 10.38 14.60
CA HIS A 232 -15.63 9.30 14.82
C HIS A 232 -16.75 9.37 13.77
N PHE A 233 -16.98 8.26 13.09
CA PHE A 233 -18.03 8.09 12.10
C PHE A 233 -19.01 7.02 12.60
N PRO A 234 -20.28 7.38 12.91
CA PRO A 234 -21.28 6.40 13.32
C PRO A 234 -21.45 5.29 12.28
N GLY A 235 -21.38 4.03 12.73
CA GLY A 235 -21.49 2.86 11.84
C GLY A 235 -20.25 2.62 10.97
N VAL A 236 -19.13 3.28 11.25
CA VAL A 236 -17.81 2.95 10.71
C VAL A 236 -16.80 2.78 11.84
N GLY A 237 -16.82 3.66 12.84
CA GLY A 237 -15.93 3.66 13.99
C GLY A 237 -15.00 4.87 13.99
N GLU A 238 -13.80 4.70 14.56
CA GLU A 238 -12.81 5.78 14.69
C GLU A 238 -11.74 5.70 13.62
N ILE A 239 -11.40 6.84 13.02
CA ILE A 239 -10.32 6.96 12.03
C ILE A 239 -9.38 8.06 12.50
N ALA A 240 -8.09 7.72 12.66
CA ALA A 240 -7.05 8.65 13.09
C ALA A 240 -5.90 8.71 12.08
N PHE A 241 -5.52 9.92 11.68
CA PHE A 241 -4.36 10.20 10.83
C PHE A 241 -3.20 10.68 11.70
N VAL A 242 -2.14 9.88 11.80
CA VAL A 242 -1.04 10.06 12.75
C VAL A 242 0.26 10.30 12.00
N ARG A 243 0.98 11.35 12.39
CA ARG A 243 2.30 11.66 11.85
C ARG A 243 3.29 10.57 12.29
N ASP A 244 4.14 10.10 11.38
CA ASP A 244 5.11 9.03 11.63
C ASP A 244 4.43 7.76 12.19
N GLY A 245 3.24 7.45 11.64
CA GLY A 245 2.44 6.29 12.02
C GLY A 245 3.19 4.97 11.84
N ASP A 246 3.98 4.84 10.76
CA ASP A 246 4.87 3.70 10.47
C ASP A 246 5.88 3.44 11.59
N ALA A 247 6.29 4.50 12.31
CA ALA A 247 7.24 4.40 13.41
C ALA A 247 6.57 4.15 14.77
N THR A 248 5.25 4.29 14.87
CA THR A 248 4.53 4.35 16.16
C THR A 248 3.41 3.33 16.32
N ASP A 249 2.89 2.77 15.22
CA ASP A 249 1.82 1.77 15.20
C ASP A 249 2.25 0.52 14.40
N LEU A 250 2.02 -0.66 14.97
CA LEU A 250 2.41 -1.94 14.39
C LEU A 250 1.74 -2.21 13.03
N LEU A 251 0.44 -1.92 12.90
CA LEU A 251 -0.30 -2.24 11.68
C LEU A 251 0.02 -1.23 10.57
N VAL A 252 0.30 0.02 10.92
CA VAL A 252 0.79 1.01 9.95
C VAL A 252 2.17 0.60 9.43
N ALA A 253 3.07 0.16 10.32
CA ALA A 253 4.39 -0.36 9.92
C ALA A 253 4.27 -1.56 8.96
N LEU A 254 3.39 -2.52 9.28
CA LEU A 254 3.12 -3.68 8.40
C LEU A 254 2.53 -3.26 7.04
N SER A 255 1.61 -2.30 7.05
CA SER A 255 1.02 -1.75 5.82
C SER A 255 2.06 -1.08 4.94
N SER A 256 2.96 -0.30 5.55
CA SER A 256 4.11 0.33 4.89
C SER A 256 5.02 -0.72 4.25
N MET A 257 5.35 -1.80 5.00
CA MET A 257 6.20 -2.88 4.49
C MET A 257 5.63 -3.52 3.23
N VAL A 258 4.36 -3.92 3.27
CA VAL A 258 3.71 -4.57 2.13
C VAL A 258 3.55 -3.59 0.96
N GLY A 259 3.21 -2.32 1.23
CA GLY A 259 3.10 -1.28 0.21
C GLY A 259 4.42 -1.01 -0.52
N LYS A 260 5.56 -1.01 0.18
CA LYS A 260 6.89 -0.91 -0.43
C LYS A 260 7.17 -2.06 -1.39
N TRP A 261 6.93 -3.30 -0.95
CA TRP A 261 7.09 -4.47 -1.82
C TRP A 261 6.22 -4.37 -3.08
N MET A 262 4.93 -4.05 -2.91
CA MET A 262 4.00 -3.85 -4.03
C MET A 262 4.50 -2.78 -5.01
N ARG A 263 5.00 -1.64 -4.50
CA ARG A 263 5.57 -0.57 -5.33
C ARG A 263 6.75 -1.06 -6.14
N GLU A 264 7.71 -1.73 -5.50
CA GLU A 264 8.94 -2.19 -6.18
C GLU A 264 8.64 -3.24 -7.25
N ILE A 265 7.72 -4.17 -6.99
CA ILE A 265 7.30 -5.15 -8.01
C ILE A 265 6.68 -4.45 -9.21
N LEU A 266 5.68 -3.58 -8.99
CA LEU A 266 4.95 -2.92 -10.08
C LEU A 266 5.82 -1.92 -10.85
N MET A 267 6.71 -1.18 -10.17
CA MET A 267 7.68 -0.32 -10.84
C MET A 267 8.72 -1.16 -11.61
N GLY A 268 9.16 -2.28 -11.05
CA GLY A 268 10.07 -3.23 -11.68
C GLY A 268 9.51 -3.82 -12.98
N ARG A 269 8.18 -4.03 -13.07
CA ARG A 269 7.51 -4.47 -14.32
C ARG A 269 7.70 -3.47 -15.45
N ILE A 270 7.51 -2.18 -15.15
CA ILE A 270 7.72 -1.11 -16.12
C ILE A 270 9.18 -1.12 -16.60
N VAL A 271 10.14 -1.22 -15.67
CA VAL A 271 11.57 -1.27 -16.00
C VAL A 271 11.88 -2.48 -16.89
N ARG A 272 11.48 -3.70 -16.48
CA ARG A 272 11.73 -4.94 -17.24
C ARG A 272 11.11 -4.90 -18.62
N HIS A 273 9.89 -4.37 -18.75
CA HIS A 273 9.20 -4.26 -20.04
C HIS A 273 10.05 -3.51 -21.07
N TYR A 274 10.58 -2.33 -20.69
CA TYR A 274 11.40 -1.55 -21.62
C TYR A 274 12.82 -2.09 -21.79
N GLN A 275 13.40 -2.72 -20.76
CA GLN A 275 14.70 -3.40 -20.87
C GLN A 275 14.68 -4.58 -21.84
N ALA A 276 13.54 -5.26 -21.98
CA ALA A 276 13.38 -6.32 -22.98
C ALA A 276 13.37 -5.78 -24.44
N ILE A 277 13.19 -4.47 -24.63
CA ILE A 277 13.03 -3.86 -25.96
C ILE A 277 14.23 -2.96 -26.32
N VAL A 278 14.81 -2.28 -25.33
CA VAL A 278 15.91 -1.33 -25.52
C VAL A 278 17.18 -1.96 -24.95
N PRO A 279 18.15 -2.35 -25.81
CA PRO A 279 19.43 -2.89 -25.36
C PRO A 279 20.15 -1.95 -24.40
N ASP A 280 20.83 -2.53 -23.41
CA ASP A 280 21.65 -1.82 -22.41
C ASP A 280 20.92 -0.74 -21.59
N LEU A 281 19.59 -0.75 -21.59
CA LEU A 281 18.78 0.19 -20.82
C LEU A 281 18.99 -0.04 -19.31
N ARG A 282 19.51 0.98 -18.63
CA ARG A 282 19.62 0.99 -17.16
C ARG A 282 18.23 1.10 -16.53
N GLY A 283 18.09 0.64 -15.28
CA GLY A 283 16.82 0.73 -14.54
C GLY A 283 16.42 2.17 -14.19
N ALA A 284 15.25 2.32 -13.56
CA ALA A 284 14.74 3.57 -13.01
C ALA A 284 14.28 3.37 -11.57
N SER A 285 14.49 4.37 -10.72
CA SER A 285 13.91 4.41 -9.37
C SER A 285 12.41 4.76 -9.38
N GLY A 286 11.99 5.43 -10.46
CA GLY A 286 10.68 6.04 -10.64
C GLY A 286 10.54 7.43 -10.04
N TYR A 287 11.51 7.93 -9.26
CA TYR A 287 11.46 9.26 -8.64
C TYR A 287 11.88 10.39 -9.59
N HIS A 288 11.74 11.63 -9.13
CA HIS A 288 12.28 12.80 -9.84
C HIS A 288 13.80 12.89 -9.64
N ASP A 289 14.53 11.98 -10.28
CA ASP A 289 15.99 11.91 -10.24
C ASP A 289 16.62 11.72 -11.63
N PRO A 290 17.95 11.90 -11.77
CA PRO A 290 18.62 11.78 -13.06
C PRO A 290 18.51 10.39 -13.70
N VAL A 291 18.45 9.33 -12.88
CA VAL A 291 18.39 7.94 -13.38
C VAL A 291 17.04 7.69 -14.05
N THR A 292 15.94 8.13 -13.42
CA THR A 292 14.61 8.06 -13.98
C THR A 292 14.46 8.98 -15.19
N ALA A 293 15.05 10.18 -15.16
CA ALA A 293 15.04 11.07 -16.33
C ALA A 293 15.74 10.44 -17.55
N ALA A 294 16.89 9.80 -17.35
CA ALA A 294 17.60 9.08 -18.41
C ALA A 294 16.79 7.89 -18.94
N PHE A 295 16.14 7.12 -18.07
CA PHE A 295 15.24 6.04 -18.46
C PHE A 295 14.08 6.55 -19.33
N VAL A 296 13.44 7.65 -18.92
CA VAL A 296 12.33 8.26 -19.64
C VAL A 296 12.75 8.68 -21.06
N GLU A 297 13.90 9.33 -21.20
CA GLU A 297 14.39 9.75 -22.52
C GLU A 297 14.80 8.56 -23.39
N ALA A 298 15.56 7.60 -22.82
CA ALA A 298 16.03 6.42 -23.55
C ALA A 298 14.86 5.57 -24.10
N THR A 299 13.73 5.54 -23.41
CA THR A 299 12.55 4.76 -23.81
C THR A 299 11.57 5.55 -24.70
N ARG A 300 11.81 6.84 -24.95
CA ARG A 300 10.89 7.74 -25.70
C ARG A 300 10.56 7.23 -27.11
N VAL A 301 11.57 6.78 -27.87
CA VAL A 301 11.37 6.28 -29.25
C VAL A 301 10.51 5.02 -29.24
N THR A 302 10.77 4.10 -28.31
CA THR A 302 10.00 2.86 -28.15
C THR A 302 8.56 3.15 -27.78
N ARG A 303 8.31 4.03 -26.78
CA ARG A 303 6.97 4.46 -26.39
C ARG A 303 6.19 5.05 -27.55
N LYS A 304 6.83 5.91 -28.36
CA LYS A 304 6.23 6.50 -29.56
C LYS A 304 5.87 5.44 -30.60
N LYS A 305 6.77 4.48 -30.87
CA LYS A 305 6.52 3.37 -31.82
C LYS A 305 5.35 2.48 -31.37
N GLN A 306 5.27 2.19 -30.07
CA GLN A 306 4.20 1.37 -29.49
C GLN A 306 2.91 2.16 -29.19
N ARG A 307 2.89 3.47 -29.46
CA ARG A 307 1.75 4.36 -29.18
C ARG A 307 1.29 4.25 -27.73
N VAL A 308 2.24 4.30 -26.80
CA VAL A 308 1.95 4.33 -25.37
C VAL A 308 1.33 5.67 -25.01
N PRO A 309 0.11 5.72 -24.46
CA PRO A 309 -0.48 6.98 -24.01
C PRO A 309 0.36 7.58 -22.89
N GLU A 310 0.61 8.89 -22.95
CA GLU A 310 1.48 9.58 -22.01
C GLU A 310 0.94 9.45 -20.57
N GLU A 311 -0.38 9.53 -20.43
CA GLU A 311 -1.08 9.40 -19.16
C GLU A 311 -0.95 8.01 -18.52
N CYS A 312 -0.57 6.99 -19.29
CA CYS A 312 -0.34 5.63 -18.78
C CYS A 312 1.12 5.41 -18.34
N PHE A 313 2.06 6.27 -18.75
CA PHE A 313 3.48 6.09 -18.47
C PHE A 313 3.98 7.04 -17.39
N GLU A 314 3.74 8.34 -17.55
CA GLU A 314 4.23 9.38 -16.65
C GLU A 314 3.11 9.99 -15.83
N ARG A 315 3.38 10.21 -14.54
CA ARG A 315 2.50 10.99 -13.68
C ARG A 315 2.72 12.47 -13.97
N ARG A 316 1.64 13.17 -14.28
CA ARG A 316 1.65 14.62 -14.43
C ARG A 316 1.81 15.25 -13.05
N GLY A 317 2.70 16.23 -12.97
CA GLY A 317 2.72 17.13 -11.81
C GLY A 317 1.47 18.00 -11.81
N ALA A 318 1.07 18.49 -10.63
CA ALA A 318 0.41 19.78 -10.61
C ALA A 318 1.49 20.80 -11.01
N GLU A 319 1.71 20.99 -12.30
CA GLU A 319 2.39 22.20 -12.76
C GLU A 319 1.49 23.36 -12.32
N GLY A 320 2.09 24.28 -11.55
CA GLY A 320 1.51 25.60 -11.35
C GLY A 320 1.55 26.39 -12.65
#